data_AF-A2GTG5-F1
#
_entry.id   AF-A2GTG5-F1
#
_cell.length_a   1.000
_cell.length_b   1.000
_cell.length_c   1.000
_cell.angle_alpha   90.00
_cell.angle_beta   90.00
_cell.angle_gamma   90.00
#
_symmetry.space_group_name_H-M   'P 1'
#
loop_
_entity.id
_entity.type
_entity.pdbx_description
1 polymer ?
#
loop_
_entity_poly.entity_id
_entity_poly.type
_entity_poly.pdbx_seq_one_letter_code
_entity_poly.pdbx_strand_id
1 'polypeptide(L)'
;IPDEIKQVRGTYVDPRLVNYIAMWASPKYCIAVGKILDSIDKKVHEKLDEEELEDTVENAKPLFEEEVRKMHEKQIEHEREICSGYRDSPYELDQWEQEDLKREFREYELAKITLEAAEKRLKVWGRFVQKYCE
;
A
#
# COMPACT_ATOMS: atom_id res chain seq x y z
N ILE A 1 9.01 10.05 -0.71
CA ILE A 1 7.74 9.41 -0.32
C ILE A 1 6.91 9.29 -1.59
N PRO A 2 6.55 8.08 -2.02
CA PRO A 2 5.72 7.87 -3.22
C PRO A 2 4.37 8.59 -3.09
N ASP A 3 3.83 9.11 -4.19
CA ASP A 3 2.60 9.92 -4.19
C ASP A 3 1.37 9.15 -3.69
N GLU A 4 1.36 7.82 -3.83
CA GLU A 4 0.32 6.88 -3.37
C GLU A 4 0.10 6.93 -1.85
N ILE A 5 1.13 7.27 -1.07
CA ILE A 5 1.10 7.21 0.41
C ILE A 5 0.69 8.55 1.02
N LYS A 6 0.55 9.64 0.22
CA LYS A 6 0.18 10.97 0.72
C LYS A 6 -1.24 11.06 1.30
N GLN A 7 -2.10 10.07 1.05
CA GLN A 7 -3.48 10.06 1.55
C GLN A 7 -3.59 9.76 3.05
N VAL A 8 -2.61 9.06 3.64
CA VAL A 8 -2.63 8.76 5.09
C VAL A 8 -2.09 9.95 5.88
N ARG A 9 -2.89 10.49 6.80
CA ARG A 9 -2.46 11.60 7.67
C ARG A 9 -1.58 11.08 8.80
N GLY A 10 -0.46 11.75 9.08
CA GLY A 10 0.39 11.44 10.24
C GLY A 10 1.85 11.87 10.09
N THR A 11 2.65 11.51 11.09
CA THR A 11 4.11 11.67 11.05
C THR A 11 4.75 10.34 10.66
N TYR A 12 5.39 10.30 9.51
CA TYR A 12 6.11 9.12 9.04
C TYR A 12 7.48 9.07 9.72
N VAL A 13 7.85 7.87 10.15
CA VAL A 13 9.06 7.61 10.93
C VAL A 13 9.79 6.42 10.32
N ASP A 14 11.12 6.43 10.45
CA ASP A 14 11.93 5.29 10.05
C ASP A 14 11.57 4.06 10.93
N PRO A 15 11.46 2.83 10.38
CA PRO A 15 11.15 1.63 11.15
C PRO A 15 12.09 1.40 12.34
N ARG A 16 13.36 1.82 12.24
CA ARG A 16 14.34 1.70 13.34
C ARG A 16 13.97 2.55 14.56
N LEU A 17 13.08 3.53 14.40
CA LEU A 17 12.61 4.40 15.47
C LEU A 17 11.41 3.86 16.24
N VAL A 18 10.80 2.75 15.80
CA VAL A 18 9.58 2.19 16.40
C VAL A 18 9.75 1.92 17.89
N ASN A 19 10.88 1.34 18.31
CA ASN A 19 11.14 1.08 19.73
C ASN A 19 11.21 2.36 20.58
N TYR A 20 11.81 3.44 20.04
CA TYR A 20 11.89 4.72 20.74
C TYR A 20 10.54 5.39 20.85
N ILE A 21 9.73 5.31 19.80
CA ILE A 21 8.36 5.85 19.78
C ILE A 21 7.46 5.07 20.74
N ALA A 22 7.59 3.74 20.77
CA ALA A 22 6.83 2.91 21.67
C ALA A 22 7.15 3.21 23.14
N MET A 23 8.45 3.40 23.45
CA MET A 23 8.92 3.82 24.77
C MET A 23 8.44 5.22 25.14
N TRP A 24 8.45 6.17 24.21
CA TRP A 24 7.94 7.52 24.41
C TRP A 24 6.42 7.55 24.66
N ALA A 25 5.66 6.72 23.94
CA ALA A 25 4.21 6.69 24.02
C ALA A 25 3.72 6.09 25.35
N SER A 26 4.25 4.92 25.76
CA SER A 26 3.86 4.27 27.01
C SER A 26 4.75 3.07 27.34
N PRO A 27 5.17 2.87 28.62
CA PRO A 27 5.88 1.66 29.03
C PRO A 27 5.12 0.36 28.72
N LYS A 28 3.78 0.37 28.87
CA LYS A 28 2.95 -0.81 28.55
C LYS A 28 2.99 -1.13 27.06
N TYR A 29 2.93 -0.10 26.23
CA TYR A 29 2.97 -0.24 24.78
C TYR A 29 4.35 -0.70 24.31
N CYS A 30 5.42 -0.16 24.88
CA CYS A 30 6.79 -0.61 24.65
C CYS A 30 6.98 -2.11 24.94
N ILE A 31 6.45 -2.60 26.06
CA ILE A 31 6.52 -4.03 26.42
C ILE A 31 5.73 -4.87 25.41
N ALA A 32 4.56 -4.40 24.98
CA ALA A 32 3.74 -5.10 23.99
C ALA A 32 4.47 -5.23 22.64
N VAL A 33 5.06 -4.13 22.14
CA VAL A 33 5.85 -4.11 20.91
C VAL A 33 7.08 -5.03 21.04
N GLY A 34 7.79 -4.97 22.17
CA GLY A 34 8.93 -5.84 22.44
C GLY A 34 8.56 -7.33 22.35
N LYS A 35 7.47 -7.75 23.02
CA LYS A 35 7.00 -9.14 22.94
C LYS A 35 6.64 -9.60 21.53
N ILE A 36 6.12 -8.70 20.70
CA ILE A 36 5.80 -9.01 19.29
C ILE A 36 7.08 -9.20 18.50
N LEU A 37 8.06 -8.30 18.64
CA LEU A 37 9.35 -8.40 17.97
C LEU A 37 10.10 -9.67 18.41
N ASP A 38 10.17 -9.94 19.71
CA ASP A 38 10.79 -11.15 20.27
C ASP A 38 10.12 -12.43 19.73
N SER A 39 8.79 -12.42 19.56
CA SER A 39 8.07 -13.56 19.01
C SER A 39 8.35 -13.79 17.53
N ILE A 40 8.60 -12.73 16.75
CA ILE A 40 8.96 -12.87 15.33
C ILE A 40 10.39 -13.37 15.22
N ASP A 41 11.29 -12.77 15.98
CA ASP A 41 12.71 -13.15 16.06
C ASP A 41 12.88 -14.62 16.39
N LYS A 42 12.21 -15.11 17.44
CA LYS A 42 12.24 -16.53 17.84
C LYS A 42 11.81 -17.47 16.72
N LYS A 43 10.75 -17.13 15.98
CA LYS A 43 10.25 -17.95 14.87
C LYS A 43 11.16 -17.95 13.66
N VAL A 44 11.81 -16.82 13.38
CA VAL A 44 12.80 -16.73 12.30
C VAL A 44 13.99 -17.63 12.60
N HIS A 45 14.50 -17.59 13.83
CA HIS A 45 15.58 -18.48 14.26
C HIS A 45 15.16 -19.96 14.26
N GLU A 46 13.95 -20.29 14.73
CA GLU A 46 13.43 -21.67 14.66
C GLU A 46 13.39 -22.20 13.21
N LYS A 47 12.97 -21.39 12.24
CA LYS A 47 12.96 -21.79 10.83
C LYS A 47 14.36 -21.90 10.22
N LEU A 48 15.27 -21.02 10.60
CA LEU A 48 16.67 -21.10 10.16
C LEU A 48 17.32 -22.40 10.66
N ASP A 49 17.05 -22.77 11.90
CA ASP A 49 17.51 -24.03 12.50
C ASP A 49 16.89 -25.25 11.78
N GLU A 50 15.59 -25.20 11.45
CA GLU A 50 14.89 -26.25 10.69
C GLU A 50 15.45 -26.45 9.26
N GLU A 51 15.85 -25.36 8.60
CA GLU A 51 16.41 -25.37 7.24
C GLU A 51 17.94 -25.58 7.20
N GLU A 52 18.58 -25.76 8.36
CA GLU A 52 20.03 -25.85 8.54
C GLU A 52 20.81 -24.67 7.89
N LEU A 53 20.20 -23.48 7.87
CA LEU A 53 20.79 -22.28 7.29
C LEU A 53 21.61 -21.52 8.33
N GLU A 54 22.75 -20.97 7.91
CA GLU A 54 23.50 -20.06 8.76
C GLU A 54 22.67 -18.79 9.05
N ASP A 55 22.66 -18.39 10.32
CA ASP A 55 22.01 -17.18 10.82
C ASP A 55 22.72 -15.92 10.31
N THR A 56 22.47 -15.63 9.04
CA THR A 56 22.98 -14.47 8.34
C THR A 56 21.84 -13.56 7.95
N VAL A 57 22.13 -12.27 7.86
CA VAL A 57 21.13 -11.23 7.50
C VAL A 57 20.43 -11.53 6.18
N GLU A 58 21.11 -12.16 5.21
CA GLU A 58 20.54 -12.48 3.91
C GLU A 58 19.53 -13.64 3.98
N ASN A 59 19.75 -14.62 4.86
CA ASN A 59 18.84 -15.75 5.06
C ASN A 59 17.65 -15.38 5.98
N ALA A 60 17.88 -14.53 6.98
CA ALA A 60 16.86 -14.13 7.95
C ALA A 60 15.80 -13.17 7.36
N LYS A 61 16.21 -12.26 6.45
CA LYS A 61 15.32 -11.30 5.78
C LYS A 61 14.07 -11.93 5.13
N PRO A 62 14.19 -12.93 4.22
CA PRO A 62 13.02 -13.50 3.55
C PRO A 62 12.08 -14.22 4.54
N LEU A 63 12.63 -14.89 5.55
CA LEU A 63 11.85 -15.59 6.57
C LEU A 63 11.10 -14.61 7.48
N PHE A 64 11.73 -13.48 7.83
CA PHE A 64 11.10 -12.40 8.56
C PHE A 64 9.93 -11.81 7.78
N GLU A 65 10.13 -11.47 6.50
CA GLU A 65 9.06 -10.93 5.65
C GLU A 65 7.87 -11.91 5.54
N GLU A 66 8.15 -13.21 5.44
CA GLU A 66 7.12 -14.25 5.38
C GLU A 66 6.30 -14.33 6.69
N GLU A 67 6.95 -14.33 7.86
CA GLU A 67 6.25 -14.36 9.14
C GLU A 67 5.46 -13.08 9.42
N VAL A 68 6.01 -11.92 9.09
CA VAL A 68 5.30 -10.64 9.18
C VAL A 68 4.06 -10.65 8.27
N ARG A 69 4.16 -11.19 7.05
CA ARG A 69 3.01 -11.31 6.14
C ARG A 69 1.89 -12.17 6.72
N LYS A 70 2.21 -13.32 7.33
CA LYS A 70 1.21 -14.18 7.99
C LYS A 70 0.50 -13.49 9.15
N MET A 71 1.19 -12.60 9.87
CA MET A 71 0.57 -11.81 10.95
C MET A 71 -0.36 -10.72 10.38
N HIS A 72 0.03 -10.09 9.28
CA HIS A 72 -0.78 -9.08 8.60
C HIS A 72 -2.08 -9.68 8.01
N GLU A 73 -2.01 -10.85 7.38
CA GLU A 73 -3.18 -11.56 6.84
C GLU A 73 -4.25 -11.82 7.92
N LYS A 74 -3.84 -12.22 9.14
CA LYS A 74 -4.74 -12.41 10.28
C LYS A 74 -5.40 -11.13 10.75
N GLN A 75 -4.71 -9.99 10.64
CA GLN A 75 -5.28 -8.68 10.99
C GLN A 75 -6.34 -8.27 9.97
N ILE A 76 -6.11 -8.50 8.68
CA ILE A 76 -7.09 -8.22 7.62
C ILE A 76 -8.36 -9.05 7.84
N GLU A 77 -8.23 -10.34 8.17
CA GLU A 77 -9.38 -11.21 8.45
C GLU A 77 -10.18 -10.71 9.66
N HIS A 78 -9.49 -10.31 10.73
CA HIS A 78 -10.13 -9.71 11.91
C HIS A 78 -10.81 -8.37 11.61
N GLU A 79 -10.18 -7.52 10.80
CA GLU A 79 -10.76 -6.24 10.37
C GLU A 79 -11.99 -6.45 9.50
N ARG A 80 -12.00 -7.48 8.63
CA ARG A 80 -13.17 -7.91 7.86
C ARG A 80 -14.31 -8.39 8.76
N GLU A 81 -14.00 -9.14 9.82
CA GLU A 81 -15.01 -9.57 10.80
C GLU A 81 -15.64 -8.41 11.58
N ILE A 82 -14.87 -7.34 11.85
CA ILE A 82 -15.33 -6.16 12.59
C ILE A 82 -16.08 -5.17 11.69
N CYS A 83 -15.83 -5.19 10.38
CA CYS A 83 -16.43 -4.27 9.43
C CYS A 83 -17.95 -4.51 9.32
N SER A 84 -18.72 -3.69 10.01
CA SER A 84 -20.19 -3.69 9.94
C SER A 84 -20.65 -2.31 9.43
N GLY A 85 -21.18 -2.27 8.20
CA GLY A 85 -21.59 -1.04 7.51
C GLY A 85 -21.96 -1.28 6.05
N TYR A 86 -22.23 -0.22 5.27
CA TYR A 86 -22.55 -0.32 3.84
C TYR A 86 -21.36 -0.76 2.96
N ARG A 87 -20.13 -0.65 3.48
CA ARG A 87 -18.92 -1.20 2.88
C ARG A 87 -18.57 -2.51 3.57
N ASP A 88 -18.66 -3.60 2.82
CA ASP A 88 -18.36 -4.96 3.30
C ASP A 88 -16.86 -5.20 3.50
N SER A 89 -15.99 -4.36 2.91
CA SER A 89 -14.54 -4.44 3.06
C SER A 89 -13.90 -3.04 3.01
N PRO A 90 -12.92 -2.74 3.89
CA PRO A 90 -12.12 -1.51 3.79
C PRO A 90 -11.24 -1.46 2.53
N TYR A 91 -10.93 -2.63 1.94
CA TYR A 91 -9.95 -2.79 0.88
C TYR A 91 -10.57 -2.96 -0.52
N GLU A 92 -11.88 -3.15 -0.58
CA GLU A 92 -12.60 -3.38 -1.84
C GLU A 92 -13.70 -2.34 -1.98
N LEU A 93 -13.92 -1.85 -3.21
CA LEU A 93 -15.03 -0.98 -3.53
C LEU A 93 -16.33 -1.78 -3.50
N ASP A 94 -17.42 -1.18 -3.01
CA ASP A 94 -18.73 -1.81 -3.11
C ASP A 94 -19.22 -1.88 -4.57
N GLN A 95 -20.29 -2.62 -4.82
CA GLN A 95 -20.77 -2.84 -6.18
C GLN A 95 -21.08 -1.53 -6.92
N TRP A 96 -21.67 -0.54 -6.24
CA TRP A 96 -22.04 0.74 -6.84
C TRP A 96 -20.81 1.60 -7.10
N GLU A 97 -19.88 1.65 -6.17
CA GLU A 97 -18.58 2.32 -6.33
C GLU A 97 -17.80 1.73 -7.51
N GLN A 98 -17.83 0.41 -7.69
CA GLN A 98 -17.20 -0.25 -8.84
C GLN A 98 -17.88 0.10 -10.16
N GLU A 99 -19.21 0.15 -10.20
CA GLU A 99 -19.97 0.53 -11.39
C GLU A 99 -19.72 1.99 -11.76
N ASP A 100 -19.62 2.88 -10.77
CA ASP A 100 -19.32 4.28 -10.98
C ASP A 100 -17.91 4.48 -11.53
N LEU A 101 -16.91 3.83 -10.91
CA LEU A 101 -15.53 3.83 -11.42
C LEU A 101 -15.45 3.34 -12.86
N LYS A 102 -16.17 2.26 -13.21
CA LYS A 102 -16.23 1.74 -14.59
C LYS A 102 -16.88 2.73 -15.55
N ARG A 103 -17.86 3.51 -15.09
CA ARG A 103 -18.49 4.57 -15.90
C ARG A 103 -17.48 5.70 -16.16
N GLU A 104 -16.88 6.25 -15.12
CA GLU A 104 -15.89 7.33 -15.24
C GLU A 104 -14.71 6.92 -16.13
N PHE A 105 -14.22 5.68 -15.97
CA PHE A 105 -13.12 5.17 -16.79
C PHE A 105 -13.47 5.10 -18.28
N ARG A 106 -14.71 4.69 -18.61
CA ARG A 106 -15.20 4.68 -20.01
C ARG A 106 -15.31 6.09 -20.58
N GLU A 107 -15.79 7.04 -19.79
CA GLU A 107 -15.88 8.44 -20.20
C GLU A 107 -14.49 9.04 -20.46
N TYR A 108 -13.52 8.72 -19.60
CA TYR A 108 -12.12 9.10 -19.79
C TYR A 108 -11.54 8.53 -21.10
N GLU A 109 -11.73 7.24 -21.38
CA GLU A 109 -11.21 6.63 -22.61
C GLU A 109 -11.85 7.24 -23.87
N LEU A 110 -13.15 7.55 -23.83
CA LEU A 110 -13.81 8.28 -24.91
C LEU A 110 -13.22 9.68 -25.09
N ALA A 111 -13.04 10.43 -24.00
CA ALA A 111 -12.43 11.75 -24.04
C ALA A 111 -11.01 11.70 -24.62
N LYS A 112 -10.21 10.71 -24.23
CA LYS A 112 -8.87 10.47 -24.76
C LYS A 112 -8.86 10.24 -26.27
N ILE A 113 -9.77 9.41 -26.79
CA ILE A 113 -9.92 9.20 -28.24
C ILE A 113 -10.28 10.51 -28.95
N THR A 114 -11.21 11.29 -28.38
CA THR A 114 -11.60 12.58 -28.98
C THR A 114 -10.45 13.59 -28.98
N LEU A 115 -9.63 13.60 -27.93
CA LEU A 115 -8.44 14.43 -27.81
C LEU A 115 -7.41 14.04 -28.86
N GLU A 116 -7.09 12.75 -29.00
CA GLU A 116 -6.16 12.27 -30.04
C GLU A 116 -6.65 12.63 -31.46
N ALA A 117 -7.96 12.57 -31.70
CA ALA A 117 -8.54 12.99 -32.97
C ALA A 117 -8.40 14.51 -33.20
N ALA A 118 -8.62 15.31 -32.16
CA ALA A 118 -8.42 16.76 -32.20
C ALA A 118 -6.94 17.12 -32.45
N GLU A 119 -6.01 16.45 -31.78
CA GLU A 119 -4.57 16.63 -31.99
C GLU A 119 -4.15 16.29 -33.43
N LYS A 120 -4.66 15.19 -34.00
CA LYS A 120 -4.42 14.85 -35.41
C LYS A 120 -4.90 15.96 -36.34
N ARG A 121 -6.07 16.54 -36.07
CA ARG A 121 -6.58 17.69 -36.84
C ARG A 121 -5.69 18.90 -36.67
N LEU A 122 -5.29 19.25 -35.44
CA LEU A 122 -4.40 20.39 -35.18
C LEU A 122 -3.04 20.24 -35.86
N LYS A 123 -2.48 19.03 -35.92
CA LYS A 123 -1.23 18.76 -36.66
C LYS A 123 -1.37 19.06 -38.16
N VAL A 124 -2.50 18.74 -38.79
CA VAL A 124 -2.78 19.10 -40.19
C VAL A 124 -2.79 20.63 -40.36
N TRP A 125 -3.36 21.35 -39.40
CA TRP A 125 -3.43 22.81 -39.41
C TRP A 125 -2.20 23.50 -38.83
N GLY A 126 -1.11 22.78 -38.53
CA GLY A 126 0.00 23.27 -37.71
C GLY A 126 0.59 24.61 -38.13
N ARG A 127 0.78 24.84 -39.45
CA ARG A 127 1.28 26.14 -39.97
C ARG A 127 0.33 27.31 -39.73
N PHE A 128 -0.98 27.05 -39.65
CA PHE A 128 -2.00 28.07 -39.41
C PHE A 128 -2.22 28.30 -37.92
N VAL A 129 -2.14 27.23 -37.11
CA VAL A 129 -2.21 27.33 -35.64
C VAL A 129 -1.10 28.26 -35.14
N GLN A 130 0.13 28.11 -35.63
CA GLN A 130 1.26 28.97 -35.27
C GLN A 130 1.10 30.44 -35.71
N LYS A 131 0.24 30.72 -36.70
CA LYS A 131 0.04 32.06 -37.26
C LYS A 131 -1.10 32.83 -36.59
N TYR A 132 -2.10 32.12 -36.06
CA TYR A 132 -3.35 32.72 -35.58
C TYR A 132 -3.71 32.39 -34.13
N CYS A 133 -3.02 31.42 -33.50
CA CYS A 133 -3.31 30.97 -32.14
C CYS A 133 -2.11 31.06 -31.18
N GLU A 134 -0.89 31.24 -31.69
CA GLU A 134 0.29 31.75 -30.94
C GLU A 134 0.41 33.27 -31.13
#